data_AF-A0A0G1X348-F1
#
_entry.id   AF-A0A0G1X348-F1
#
_cell.length_a   1.000
_cell.length_b   1.000
_cell.length_c   1.000
_cell.angle_alpha   90.00
_cell.angle_beta   90.00
_cell.angle_gamma   90.00
#
_symmetry.space_group_name_H-M   'P 1'
#
loop_
_entity.id
_entity.type
_entity.pdbx_description
1 polymer ?
#
loop_
_entity_poly.entity_id
_entity_poly.type
_entity_poly.pdbx_seq_one_letter_code
_entity_poly.pdbx_strand_id
1 'polypeptide(L)'
;MNLVFVIQLFIVFLVATGTIERWWIIPLAVLVSLYALLANLPSATLYFIRAVPIFVAIPLTAYFDNFNLWRIFSGLVFLRWFFDYRAELIDKLRSALAQPKAIFKRYPLLVCFAGFILISILSLIGADLFIGLKRLIFILNLSLIAPVIFTLIRDQKLSLPLVFKNIIYAGVIVMAVGVIQLVSAYMVDFWT
;
A
#
# COMPACT_ATOMS: atom_id res chain seq x y z
N MET A 1 7.02 -7.43 -17.96
CA MET A 1 5.85 -6.70 -17.40
C MET A 1 4.94 -7.71 -16.72
N ASN A 2 4.29 -7.35 -15.61
CA ASN A 2 3.39 -8.28 -14.93
C ASN A 2 2.00 -8.19 -15.56
N LEU A 3 1.49 -9.30 -16.08
CA LEU A 3 0.17 -9.39 -16.74
C LEU A 3 -0.96 -8.88 -15.83
N VAL A 4 -0.91 -9.22 -14.53
CA VAL A 4 -1.92 -8.80 -13.54
C VAL A 4 -2.00 -7.28 -13.43
N PHE A 5 -0.86 -6.59 -13.57
CA PHE A 5 -0.81 -5.13 -13.50
C PHE A 5 -1.46 -4.49 -14.72
N VAL A 6 -1.24 -5.07 -15.91
CA VAL A 6 -1.85 -4.59 -17.15
C VAL A 6 -3.37 -4.78 -17.09
N ILE A 7 -3.83 -5.94 -16.59
CA ILE A 7 -5.24 -6.22 -16.36
C ILE A 7 -5.83 -5.21 -15.36
N GLN A 8 -5.16 -4.96 -14.22
CA GLN A 8 -5.61 -3.96 -13.24
C GLN A 8 -5.75 -2.58 -13.89
N LEU A 9 -4.73 -2.12 -14.61
CA LEU A 9 -4.73 -0.81 -15.26
C LEU A 9 -5.90 -0.70 -16.25
N PHE A 10 -6.10 -1.72 -17.07
CA PHE A 10 -7.15 -1.75 -18.08
C PHE A 10 -8.56 -1.74 -17.45
N ILE A 11 -8.81 -2.60 -16.45
CA ILE A 11 -10.11 -2.66 -15.76
C ILE A 11 -10.39 -1.34 -15.03
N VAL A 12 -9.41 -0.80 -14.30
CA VAL A 12 -9.58 0.48 -13.59
C VAL A 12 -9.87 1.61 -14.57
N PHE A 13 -9.22 1.64 -15.73
CA PHE A 13 -9.51 2.62 -16.78
C PHE A 13 -10.93 2.50 -17.34
N LEU A 14 -11.39 1.28 -17.65
CA LEU A 14 -12.76 1.06 -18.13
C LEU A 14 -13.82 1.42 -17.10
N VAL A 15 -13.58 1.14 -15.81
CA VAL A 15 -14.47 1.55 -14.71
C VAL A 15 -14.45 3.07 -14.54
N ALA A 16 -13.28 3.71 -14.62
CA ALA A 16 -13.14 5.16 -14.46
C ALA A 16 -13.82 5.96 -15.58
N THR A 17 -13.81 5.43 -16.81
CA THR A 17 -14.52 6.04 -17.97
C THR A 17 -16.01 5.73 -17.99
N GLY A 18 -16.51 4.88 -17.08
CA GLY A 18 -17.90 4.44 -17.07
C GLY A 18 -18.26 3.45 -18.18
N THR A 19 -17.26 2.89 -18.89
CA THR A 19 -17.48 1.90 -19.96
C THR A 19 -17.99 0.57 -19.41
N ILE A 20 -17.53 0.19 -18.21
CA ILE A 20 -18.00 -1.00 -17.50
C ILE A 20 -18.43 -0.63 -16.07
N GLU A 21 -19.31 -1.45 -15.51
CA GLU A 21 -19.82 -1.24 -14.15
C GLU A 21 -18.76 -1.43 -13.06
N ARG A 22 -18.93 -0.74 -11.92
CA ARG A 22 -18.01 -0.81 -10.79
C ARG A 22 -17.86 -2.22 -10.20
N TRP A 23 -18.86 -3.10 -10.33
CA TRP A 23 -18.82 -4.47 -9.80
C TRP A 23 -17.64 -5.31 -10.31
N TRP A 24 -17.08 -4.98 -11.49
CA TRP A 24 -15.87 -5.60 -12.04
C TRP A 24 -14.61 -5.39 -11.20
N ILE A 25 -14.63 -4.46 -10.23
CA ILE A 25 -13.55 -4.30 -9.25
C ILE A 25 -13.48 -5.49 -8.27
N ILE A 26 -14.57 -6.21 -8.02
CA ILE A 26 -14.56 -7.40 -7.14
C ILE A 26 -13.73 -8.55 -7.71
N PRO A 27 -13.96 -9.04 -8.95
CA PRO A 27 -13.11 -10.08 -9.52
C PRO A 27 -11.66 -9.61 -9.69
N LEU A 28 -11.44 -8.32 -9.97
CA LEU A 28 -10.10 -7.73 -9.96
C LEU A 28 -9.45 -7.81 -8.56
N ALA A 29 -10.21 -7.56 -7.49
CA ALA A 29 -9.74 -7.70 -6.11
C ALA A 29 -9.27 -9.13 -5.81
N VAL A 30 -10.03 -10.13 -6.25
CA VAL A 30 -9.67 -11.53 -6.11
C VAL A 30 -8.38 -11.83 -6.88
N LEU A 31 -8.29 -11.42 -8.15
CA LEU A 31 -7.09 -11.63 -8.97
C LEU A 31 -5.83 -11.01 -8.35
N VAL A 32 -5.94 -9.77 -7.90
CA VAL A 32 -4.84 -9.01 -7.28
C VAL A 32 -4.44 -9.63 -5.94
N SER A 33 -5.40 -10.12 -5.15
CA SER A 33 -5.15 -10.84 -3.89
C SER A 33 -4.47 -12.19 -4.12
N LEU A 34 -4.92 -12.96 -5.12
CA LEU A 34 -4.27 -14.21 -5.53
C LEU A 34 -2.84 -13.96 -5.99
N TYR A 35 -2.60 -12.89 -6.76
CA TYR A 35 -1.25 -12.51 -7.15
C TYR A 35 -0.37 -12.18 -5.93
N ALA A 36 -0.89 -11.47 -4.93
CA ALA A 36 -0.16 -11.18 -3.69
C ALA A 36 0.28 -12.47 -2.95
N LEU A 37 -0.59 -13.48 -2.94
CA LEU A 37 -0.35 -14.76 -2.28
C LEU A 37 0.62 -15.66 -3.05
N LEU A 38 0.49 -15.73 -4.38
CA LEU A 38 1.21 -16.70 -5.21
C LEU A 38 2.56 -16.18 -5.74
N ALA A 39 2.69 -14.88 -6.03
CA ALA A 39 3.91 -14.32 -6.61
C ALA A 39 5.05 -14.24 -5.59
N ASN A 40 6.32 -14.28 -6.01
CA ASN A 40 7.45 -14.11 -5.08
C ASN A 40 7.36 -12.79 -4.29
N LEU A 41 7.74 -12.81 -3.01
CA LEU A 41 7.64 -11.65 -2.10
C LEU A 41 8.26 -10.34 -2.68
N PRO A 42 9.44 -10.38 -3.35
CA PRO A 42 9.96 -9.19 -4.04
C PRO A 42 9.08 -8.70 -5.19
N SER A 43 8.55 -9.62 -6.00
CA SER A 43 7.69 -9.30 -7.14
C SER A 43 6.33 -8.77 -6.71
N ALA A 44 5.76 -9.29 -5.62
CA ALA A 44 4.55 -8.77 -4.99
C ALA A 44 4.78 -7.38 -4.39
N THR A 45 5.92 -7.16 -3.73
CA THR A 45 6.29 -5.86 -3.16
C THR A 45 6.49 -4.79 -4.24
N LEU A 46 7.21 -5.11 -5.32
CA LEU A 46 7.36 -4.21 -6.47
C LEU A 46 6.04 -3.90 -7.17
N TYR A 47 5.17 -4.90 -7.27
CA TYR A 47 3.81 -4.71 -7.78
C TYR A 47 3.05 -3.69 -6.93
N PHE A 48 3.05 -3.86 -5.61
CA PHE A 48 2.39 -2.93 -4.69
C PHE A 48 2.87 -1.51 -4.91
N ILE A 49 4.19 -1.29 -4.88
CA ILE A 49 4.82 0.03 -5.04
C ILE A 49 4.38 0.70 -6.35
N ARG A 50 4.37 -0.04 -7.45
CA ARG A 50 3.96 0.48 -8.76
C ARG A 50 2.45 0.71 -8.85
N ALA A 51 1.66 -0.15 -8.21
CA ALA A 51 0.20 -0.13 -8.28
C ALA A 51 -0.45 0.81 -7.27
N VAL A 52 0.30 1.41 -6.34
CA VAL A 52 -0.21 2.36 -5.33
C VAL A 52 -1.23 3.34 -5.91
N PRO A 53 -0.96 4.04 -7.03
CA PRO A 53 -1.89 5.05 -7.51
C PRO A 53 -3.09 4.51 -8.29
N ILE A 54 -3.07 3.22 -8.64
CA ILE A 54 -4.10 2.55 -9.46
C ILE A 54 -5.02 1.72 -8.54
N PHE A 55 -4.76 1.67 -7.24
CA PHE A 55 -5.64 0.96 -6.31
C PHE A 55 -6.94 1.72 -6.08
N VAL A 56 -8.04 1.03 -6.34
CA VAL A 56 -9.40 1.56 -6.20
C VAL A 56 -10.13 0.92 -5.03
N ALA A 57 -11.15 1.62 -4.53
CA ALA A 57 -12.07 1.09 -3.53
C ALA A 57 -12.90 -0.06 -4.11
N ILE A 58 -13.12 -1.10 -3.31
CA ILE A 58 -13.98 -2.23 -3.65
C ILE A 58 -15.42 -1.82 -3.36
N PRO A 59 -16.33 -1.85 -4.36
CA PRO A 59 -17.69 -1.39 -4.21
C PRO A 59 -18.54 -2.45 -3.48
N LEU A 60 -18.38 -2.55 -2.16
CA LEU A 60 -19.21 -3.45 -1.33
C LEU A 60 -20.56 -2.81 -1.00
N THR A 61 -20.59 -1.51 -0.72
CA THR A 61 -21.84 -0.74 -0.56
C THR A 61 -21.63 0.68 -1.10
N ALA A 62 -22.73 1.37 -1.46
CA ALA A 62 -22.70 2.73 -2.01
C ALA A 62 -22.09 3.78 -1.06
N TYR A 63 -21.95 3.47 0.24
CA TYR A 63 -21.45 4.37 1.27
C TYR A 63 -20.15 3.89 1.92
N PHE A 64 -19.57 2.76 1.48
CA PHE A 64 -18.41 2.14 2.11
C PHE A 64 -17.17 2.13 1.20
N ASP A 65 -16.64 3.31 0.90
CA ASP A 65 -15.37 3.49 0.15
C ASP A 65 -14.11 3.18 0.97
N ASN A 66 -14.26 2.72 2.21
CA ASN A 66 -13.13 2.43 3.08
C ASN A 66 -12.44 1.10 2.74
N PHE A 67 -13.07 0.17 2.02
CA PHE A 67 -12.44 -1.11 1.71
C PHE A 67 -11.67 -1.03 0.39
N ASN A 68 -10.40 -0.63 0.46
CA ASN A 68 -9.57 -0.43 -0.73
C ASN A 68 -8.64 -1.64 -0.99
N LEU A 69 -8.47 -1.97 -2.27
CA LEU A 69 -7.58 -3.02 -2.78
C LEU A 69 -6.18 -2.97 -2.15
N TRP A 70 -5.59 -1.79 -2.02
CA TRP A 70 -4.24 -1.67 -1.48
C TRP A 70 -4.16 -2.16 -0.04
N ARG A 71 -5.24 -2.04 0.75
CA ARG A 71 -5.28 -2.46 2.16
C ARG A 71 -5.25 -3.97 2.31
N ILE A 72 -5.95 -4.66 1.41
CA ILE A 72 -5.94 -6.12 1.36
C ILE A 72 -4.57 -6.58 0.89
N PHE A 73 -4.06 -5.99 -0.19
CA PHE A 73 -2.78 -6.37 -0.77
C PHE A 73 -1.61 -6.18 0.21
N SER A 74 -1.52 -5.03 0.88
CA SER A 74 -0.50 -4.76 1.88
C SER A 74 -0.57 -5.75 3.04
N GLY A 75 -1.78 -6.05 3.51
CA GLY A 75 -2.03 -7.04 4.57
C GLY A 75 -1.58 -8.43 4.17
N LEU A 76 -1.88 -8.88 2.96
CA LEU A 76 -1.47 -10.19 2.45
C LEU A 76 0.04 -10.31 2.28
N VAL A 77 0.69 -9.30 1.68
CA VAL A 77 2.14 -9.26 1.52
C VAL A 77 2.84 -9.25 2.88
N PHE A 78 2.33 -8.44 3.82
CA PHE A 78 2.86 -8.37 5.17
C PHE A 78 2.66 -9.68 5.93
N LEU A 79 1.49 -10.31 5.86
CA LEU A 79 1.22 -11.58 6.53
C LEU A 79 2.20 -12.65 6.05
N ARG A 80 2.41 -12.74 4.73
CA ARG A 80 3.38 -13.68 4.16
C ARG A 80 4.79 -13.40 4.65
N TRP A 81 5.23 -12.15 4.60
CA TRP A 81 6.52 -11.74 5.16
C TRP A 81 6.62 -12.07 6.66
N PHE A 82 5.56 -11.83 7.42
CA PHE A 82 5.52 -12.09 8.85
C PHE A 82 5.72 -13.58 9.12
N PHE A 83 5.06 -14.47 8.36
CA PHE A 83 5.27 -15.90 8.53
C PHE A 83 6.70 -16.33 8.21
N ASP A 84 7.33 -15.74 7.19
CA ASP A 84 8.72 -16.06 6.82
C ASP A 84 9.75 -15.53 7.85
N TYR A 85 9.48 -14.39 8.48
CA TYR A 85 10.44 -13.67 9.34
C TYR A 85 10.05 -13.63 10.84
N ARG A 86 8.98 -14.31 11.26
CA ARG A 86 8.43 -14.27 12.63
C ARG A 86 9.47 -14.58 13.71
N ALA A 87 10.33 -15.59 13.49
CA ALA A 87 11.32 -16.01 14.46
C ALA A 87 12.35 -14.90 14.71
N GLU A 88 12.90 -14.33 13.63
CA GLU A 88 13.82 -13.20 13.70
C GLU A 88 13.15 -11.97 14.36
N LEU A 89 11.86 -11.75 14.11
CA LEU A 89 11.11 -10.65 14.69
C LEU A 89 10.93 -10.80 16.21
N ILE A 90 10.53 -11.99 16.65
CA ILE A 90 10.32 -12.32 18.07
C ILE A 90 11.63 -12.20 18.83
N ASP A 91 12.74 -12.71 18.28
CA ASP A 91 14.06 -12.62 18.89
C ASP A 91 14.52 -11.16 19.04
N LYS A 92 14.29 -10.33 18.01
CA LYS A 92 14.59 -8.90 18.07
C LYS A 92 13.73 -8.17 19.10
N LEU A 93 12.43 -8.44 19.14
CA LEU A 93 11.52 -7.87 20.13
C LEU A 93 11.93 -8.26 21.56
N ARG A 94 12.27 -9.53 21.78
CA ARG A 94 12.74 -10.03 23.08
C ARG A 94 14.05 -9.36 23.50
N SER A 95 15.00 -9.24 22.57
CA SER A 95 16.27 -8.53 22.83
C SER A 95 16.08 -7.04 23.07
N ALA A 96 15.09 -6.41 22.43
CA ALA A 96 14.73 -5.01 22.61
C ALA A 96 14.15 -4.77 24.00
N LEU A 97 13.17 -5.59 24.42
CA LEU A 97 12.57 -5.52 25.77
C LEU A 97 13.61 -5.68 26.89
N ALA A 98 14.68 -6.45 26.66
CA ALA A 98 15.74 -6.66 27.64
C ALA A 98 16.71 -5.47 27.81
N GLN A 99 16.88 -4.59 26.81
CA GLN A 99 17.85 -3.49 26.85
C GLN A 99 17.32 -2.20 26.17
N PRO A 100 16.37 -1.47 26.78
CA PRO A 100 15.67 -0.35 26.14
C PRO A 100 16.59 0.80 25.69
N LYS A 101 17.68 1.06 26.41
CA LYS A 101 18.63 2.15 26.07
C LYS A 101 19.52 1.82 24.85
N ALA A 102 19.75 0.55 24.54
CA ALA A 102 20.58 0.13 23.42
C ALA A 102 19.79 0.07 22.08
N ILE A 103 18.46 0.05 22.14
CA ILE A 103 17.57 -0.02 20.97
C ILE A 103 17.77 1.17 20.04
N PHE A 104 17.89 2.38 20.60
CA PHE A 104 18.02 3.62 19.82
C PHE A 104 19.21 3.62 18.86
N LYS A 105 20.31 2.94 19.23
CA LYS A 105 21.48 2.80 18.36
C LYS A 105 21.45 1.52 17.51
N ARG A 106 20.87 0.43 18.01
CA ARG A 106 20.97 -0.90 17.37
C ARG A 106 19.88 -1.17 16.32
N TYR A 107 18.70 -0.57 16.47
CA TYR A 107 17.56 -0.79 15.57
C TYR A 107 16.81 0.51 15.25
N PRO A 108 17.42 1.46 14.51
CA PRO A 108 16.82 2.76 14.23
C PRO A 108 15.45 2.64 13.53
N LEU A 109 15.27 1.63 12.68
CA LEU A 109 14.01 1.42 11.95
C LEU A 109 12.85 1.00 12.86
N LEU A 110 13.12 0.16 13.87
CA LEU A 110 12.12 -0.25 14.87
C LEU A 110 11.70 0.96 15.70
N VAL A 111 12.63 1.86 16.02
CA VAL A 111 12.35 3.10 16.74
C VAL A 111 11.53 4.06 15.88
N CYS A 112 11.87 4.23 14.59
CA CYS A 112 11.06 5.03 13.67
C CYS A 112 9.65 4.46 13.52
N PHE A 113 9.51 3.14 13.40
CA PHE A 113 8.20 2.48 13.30
C PHE A 113 7.40 2.63 14.60
N ALA A 114 8.03 2.42 15.76
CA ALA A 114 7.40 2.61 17.07
C ALA A 114 7.01 4.08 17.31
N GLY A 115 7.87 5.03 16.92
CA GLY A 115 7.57 6.46 16.97
C GLY A 115 6.43 6.85 16.03
N PHE A 116 6.38 6.27 14.84
CA PHE A 116 5.29 6.48 13.89
C PHE A 116 3.95 5.95 14.43
N ILE A 117 3.95 4.77 15.05
CA ILE A 117 2.77 4.24 15.76
C ILE A 117 2.38 5.16 16.92
N LEU A 118 3.35 5.63 17.72
CA LEU A 118 3.10 6.53 18.84
C LEU A 118 2.45 7.84 18.36
N ILE A 119 2.98 8.48 17.31
CA ILE A 119 2.40 9.67 16.70
C ILE A 119 0.98 9.38 16.17
N SER A 120 0.77 8.20 15.57
CA SER A 120 -0.54 7.78 15.08
C SER A 120 -1.56 7.64 16.22
N ILE A 121 -1.14 7.12 17.38
CA ILE A 121 -1.97 7.02 18.58
C ILE A 121 -2.22 8.40 19.19
N LEU A 122 -1.19 9.25 19.27
CA LEU A 122 -1.31 10.62 19.77
C LEU A 122 -2.24 11.47 18.89
N SER A 123 -2.29 11.21 17.57
CA SER A 123 -3.24 11.86 16.66
C SER A 123 -4.72 11.54 16.97
N LEU A 124 -5.02 10.57 17.85
CA LEU A 124 -6.37 10.28 18.31
C LEU A 124 -6.84 11.23 19.42
N ILE A 125 -5.92 11.93 20.08
CA ILE A 125 -6.26 12.84 21.18
C ILE A 125 -7.03 14.04 20.60
N GLY A 126 -8.33 14.11 20.90
CA GLY A 126 -9.23 15.18 20.43
C GLY A 126 -10.04 14.85 19.18
N ALA A 127 -9.95 13.63 18.63
CA ALA A 127 -10.79 13.19 17.51
C ALA A 127 -11.96 12.33 18.00
N ASP A 128 -13.10 12.39 17.31
CA ASP A 128 -14.19 11.43 17.50
C ASP A 128 -13.67 10.00 17.36
N LEU A 129 -14.00 9.13 18.31
CA LEU A 129 -13.48 7.77 18.43
C LEU A 129 -13.58 7.00 17.10
N PHE A 130 -14.70 7.15 16.38
CA PHE A 130 -14.97 6.44 15.14
C PHE A 130 -14.13 6.96 13.96
N ILE A 131 -13.94 8.28 13.86
CA ILE A 131 -13.15 8.90 12.80
C ILE A 131 -11.66 8.67 13.06
N GLY A 132 -11.25 8.84 14.32
CA GLY A 132 -9.89 8.57 14.78
C GLY A 132 -9.48 7.12 14.51
N LEU A 133 -10.31 6.15 14.87
CA LEU A 133 -10.01 4.73 14.68
C LEU A 133 -9.83 4.38 13.19
N LYS A 134 -10.68 4.91 12.30
CA LYS A 134 -10.51 4.72 10.85
C LYS A 134 -9.17 5.26 10.35
N ARG A 135 -8.74 6.42 10.84
CA ARG A 135 -7.44 7.03 10.50
C ARG A 135 -6.28 6.19 11.04
N LEU A 136 -6.37 5.68 12.26
CA LEU A 136 -5.36 4.81 12.84
C LEU A 136 -5.20 3.52 12.01
N ILE A 137 -6.30 2.85 11.70
CA ILE A 137 -6.29 1.63 10.88
C ILE A 137 -5.66 1.90 9.50
N PHE A 138 -5.98 3.05 8.90
CA PHE A 138 -5.38 3.48 7.63
C PHE A 138 -3.85 3.61 7.74
N ILE A 139 -3.37 4.35 8.74
CA ILE A 139 -1.93 4.60 8.92
C ILE A 139 -1.19 3.31 9.25
N LEU A 140 -1.77 2.47 10.12
CA LEU A 140 -1.19 1.19 10.49
C LEU A 140 -1.10 0.25 9.29
N ASN A 141 -2.11 0.19 8.43
CA ASN A 141 -2.08 -0.65 7.25
C ASN A 141 -1.02 -0.20 6.23
N LEU A 142 -0.85 1.12 6.04
CA LEU A 142 0.20 1.68 5.19
C LEU A 142 1.59 1.35 5.72
N SER A 143 1.76 1.37 7.04
CA SER A 143 3.05 1.09 7.68
C SER A 143 3.49 -0.37 7.54
N LEU A 144 2.56 -1.31 7.29
CA LEU A 144 2.86 -2.73 7.11
C LEU A 144 3.84 -3.02 5.95
N ILE A 145 3.84 -2.21 4.90
CA ILE A 145 4.72 -2.45 3.75
C ILE A 145 6.16 -1.98 3.99
N ALA A 146 6.38 -0.99 4.84
CA ALA A 146 7.72 -0.48 5.17
C ALA A 146 8.69 -1.57 5.67
N PRO A 147 8.36 -2.42 6.66
CA PRO A 147 9.26 -3.48 7.12
C PRO A 147 9.53 -4.54 6.04
N VAL A 148 8.55 -4.82 5.17
CA VAL A 148 8.72 -5.76 4.05
C VAL A 148 9.75 -5.22 3.05
N ILE A 149 9.62 -3.96 2.63
CA ILE A 149 10.59 -3.34 1.72
C ILE A 149 11.99 -3.34 2.34
N PHE A 150 12.11 -2.91 3.60
CA PHE A 150 13.39 -2.79 4.26
C PHE A 150 14.12 -4.14 4.38
N THR A 151 13.42 -5.19 4.81
CA THR A 151 14.02 -6.53 4.93
C THR A 151 14.42 -7.10 3.57
N LEU A 152 13.60 -6.91 2.54
CA LEU A 152 13.94 -7.36 1.19
C LEU A 152 15.18 -6.64 0.61
N ILE A 153 15.35 -5.35 0.91
CA ILE A 153 16.55 -4.59 0.50
C ILE A 153 17.78 -5.07 1.28
N ARG A 154 17.65 -5.23 2.60
CA ARG A 154 18.73 -5.72 3.47
C ARG A 154 19.22 -7.10 3.03
N ASP A 155 18.30 -8.00 2.71
CA ASP A 155 18.61 -9.37 2.30
C ASP A 155 19.05 -9.46 0.83
N GLN A 156 19.27 -8.32 0.15
CA GLN A 156 19.65 -8.20 -1.26
C GLN A 156 18.67 -8.86 -2.26
N LYS A 157 17.46 -9.21 -1.80
CA LYS A 157 16.38 -9.76 -2.65
C LYS A 157 15.71 -8.68 -3.50
N LEU A 158 15.91 -7.41 -3.14
CA LEU A 158 15.34 -6.25 -3.82
C LEU A 158 16.37 -5.12 -3.89
N SER A 159 16.56 -4.55 -5.08
CA SER A 159 17.51 -3.44 -5.25
C SER A 159 16.82 -2.08 -5.04
N LEU A 160 17.47 -1.20 -4.29
CA LEU A 160 16.98 0.15 -4.01
C LEU A 160 16.75 0.98 -5.29
N PRO A 161 17.64 0.95 -6.31
CA PRO A 161 17.37 1.64 -7.58
C PRO A 161 16.09 1.15 -8.28
N LEU A 162 15.78 -0.14 -8.17
CA LEU A 162 14.57 -0.70 -8.76
C LEU A 162 13.31 -0.23 -8.03
N VAL A 163 13.36 -0.09 -6.71
CA VAL A 163 12.27 0.49 -5.91
C VAL A 163 12.00 1.92 -6.35
N PHE A 164 13.03 2.78 -6.37
CA PHE A 164 12.89 4.18 -6.81
C PHE A 164 12.38 4.28 -8.24
N LYS A 165 12.89 3.44 -9.15
CA LYS A 165 12.41 3.38 -10.54
C LYS A 165 10.90 3.09 -10.62
N ASN A 166 10.38 2.17 -9.80
CA ASN A 166 8.94 1.87 -9.78
C ASN A 166 8.10 3.00 -9.17
N ILE A 167 8.61 3.67 -8.13
CA ILE A 167 7.95 4.86 -7.56
C ILE A 167 7.88 5.98 -8.59
N ILE A 168 8.99 6.25 -9.31
CA ILE A 168 9.04 7.26 -10.35
C ILE A 168 8.06 6.93 -11.47
N TYR A 169 8.03 5.68 -11.95
CA TYR A 169 7.05 5.29 -12.98
C TYR A 169 5.61 5.48 -12.52
N ALA A 170 5.30 5.08 -11.28
CA ALA A 170 3.97 5.28 -10.72
C ALA A 170 3.61 6.78 -10.64
N GLY A 171 4.54 7.62 -10.17
CA GLY A 171 4.36 9.07 -10.10
C GLY A 171 4.17 9.72 -11.47
N VAL A 172 4.97 9.33 -12.47
CA VAL A 172 4.85 9.84 -13.85
C VAL A 172 3.50 9.48 -14.45
N ILE A 173 3.02 8.24 -14.26
CA ILE A 173 1.70 7.81 -14.76
C ILE A 173 0.59 8.67 -14.15
N VAL A 174 0.60 8.88 -12.83
CA VAL A 174 -0.40 9.71 -12.15
C VAL A 174 -0.38 11.14 -12.65
N MET A 175 0.82 11.71 -12.78
CA MET A 175 0.99 13.08 -13.25
C MET A 175 0.46 13.24 -14.67
N ALA A 176 0.80 12.30 -15.57
CA ALA A 176 0.29 12.30 -16.94
C ALA A 176 -1.23 12.20 -16.99
N VAL A 177 -1.83 11.27 -16.23
CA VAL A 177 -3.29 11.12 -16.16
C VAL A 177 -3.95 12.38 -15.60
N GLY A 178 -3.41 12.95 -14.52
CA GLY A 178 -3.94 14.18 -13.92
C GLY A 178 -3.88 15.37 -14.86
N VAL A 179 -2.79 15.53 -15.62
CA VAL A 179 -2.67 16.58 -16.65
C VAL A 179 -3.68 16.37 -17.77
N ILE A 180 -3.85 15.13 -18.25
CA ILE A 180 -4.85 14.81 -19.29
C ILE A 180 -6.27 15.13 -18.78
N GLN A 181 -6.59 14.77 -17.55
CA GLN A 181 -7.88 15.08 -16.93
C GLN A 181 -8.11 16.58 -16.80
N LEU A 182 -7.08 17.33 -16.39
CA LEU A 182 -7.13 18.79 -16.27
C LEU A 182 -7.39 19.45 -17.64
N VAL A 183 -6.60 19.08 -18.65
CA VAL A 183 -6.77 19.60 -20.02
C VAL A 183 -8.15 19.24 -20.55
N SER A 184 -8.59 17.99 -20.38
CA SER A 184 -9.93 17.56 -20.81
C SER A 184 -11.03 18.36 -20.13
N ALA A 185 -10.91 18.66 -18.84
CA ALA A 185 -11.87 19.48 -18.12
C ALA A 185 -11.93 20.91 -18.68
N TYR A 186 -10.80 21.50 -19.06
CA TYR A 186 -10.78 22.83 -19.70
C TYR A 186 -11.29 22.84 -21.14
N MET A 187 -11.25 21.70 -21.84
CA MET A 187 -11.78 21.58 -23.22
C MET A 187 -13.29 21.30 -23.24
N VAL A 188 -13.88 20.84 -22.13
CA VAL A 188 -15.33 20.78 -21.97
C VAL A 188 -15.80 22.16 -21.56
N ASP A 189 -16.45 22.88 -22.48
CA ASP A 189 -17.00 24.21 -22.21
C ASP A 189 -17.94 24.16 -20.99
N PHE A 190 -17.56 24.84 -19.92
CA PHE A 190 -18.44 25.09 -18.76
C PHE A 190 -19.52 26.15 -19.06
N TRP A 191 -19.66 26.57 -20.33
CA TRP A 191 -20.59 27.61 -20.79
C TRP A 191 -21.61 27.04 -21.79
N THR A 192 -22.58 26.28 -21.27
CA THR A 192 -23.96 26.19 -21.78
C THR A 192 -24.90 25.96 -20.62
#